data_AF-A0A1M3NCV5-F1
#
_entry.id   AF-A0A1M3NCV5-F1
#
_cell.length_a   1.000
_cell.length_b   1.000
_cell.length_c   1.000
_cell.angle_alpha   90.00
_cell.angle_beta   90.00
_cell.angle_gamma   90.00
#
_symmetry.space_group_name_H-M   'P 1'
#
loop_
_entity.id
_entity.type
_entity.pdbx_description
1 polymer ?
#
loop_
_entity_poly.entity_id
_entity_poly.type
_entity_poly.pdbx_seq_one_letter_code
_entity_poly.pdbx_strand_id
1 'polypeptide(L)'
;MSHRLLREVFVLLGEDGRILWSDASESPVRLPDSRARWEAIWALRGRIVEIAHSHPIGPLAFSREDATTMRALVSALGRPLLFSIVAPGGMLRRVESIDGGEAPPARVVEDEPHWTNALRLASGMQAARDKSGRAKDLVFPETEK
;
A
#
# COMPACT_ATOMS: atom_id res chain seq x y z
N MET A 1 -26.60 0.41 -12.70
CA MET A 1 -25.61 0.66 -11.62
C MET A 1 -24.44 -0.27 -11.85
N SER A 2 -23.25 0.26 -12.17
CA SER A 2 -22.06 -0.58 -12.33
C SER A 2 -21.59 -1.01 -10.94
N HIS A 3 -21.61 -2.32 -10.64
CA HIS A 3 -20.94 -2.84 -9.45
C HIS A 3 -19.44 -2.57 -9.62
N ARG A 4 -18.88 -1.69 -8.79
CA ARG A 4 -17.42 -1.50 -8.72
C ARG A 4 -16.81 -2.84 -8.29
N LEU A 5 -16.09 -3.50 -9.18
CA LEU A 5 -15.36 -4.71 -8.85
C LEU A 5 -14.26 -4.36 -7.86
N LEU A 6 -14.31 -4.95 -6.67
CA LEU A 6 -13.28 -4.82 -5.66
C LEU A 6 -12.06 -5.65 -6.07
N ARG A 7 -10.87 -5.06 -5.87
CA ARG A 7 -9.60 -5.71 -6.18
C ARG A 7 -8.48 -5.16 -5.31
N GLU A 8 -7.52 -6.00 -4.95
CA GLU A 8 -6.32 -5.54 -4.29
C GLU A 8 -5.44 -4.74 -5.26
N VAL A 9 -4.92 -3.63 -4.78
CA VAL A 9 -4.00 -2.75 -5.52
C VAL A 9 -2.71 -2.66 -4.74
N PHE A 10 -1.60 -2.82 -5.44
CA PHE A 10 -0.25 -2.69 -4.93
C PHE A 10 0.37 -1.41 -5.48
N VAL A 11 1.13 -0.68 -4.66
CA VAL A 11 1.86 0.52 -5.09
C VAL A 11 3.27 0.54 -4.50
N LEU A 12 4.20 1.04 -5.33
CA LEU A 12 5.53 1.45 -4.91
C LEU A 12 5.53 2.95 -4.71
N LEU A 13 5.94 3.40 -3.54
CA LEU A 13 5.98 4.81 -3.17
C LEU A 13 7.42 5.27 -3.05
N GLY A 14 7.70 6.46 -3.59
CA GLY A 14 8.92 7.20 -3.37
C GLY A 14 8.73 8.28 -2.31
N GLU A 15 9.71 9.17 -2.21
CA GLU A 15 9.66 10.33 -1.33
C GLU A 15 8.36 11.15 -1.54
N ASP A 16 7.95 11.84 -0.47
CA ASP A 16 6.76 12.70 -0.42
C ASP A 16 5.44 11.99 -0.80
N GLY A 17 5.41 10.65 -0.76
CA GLY A 17 4.21 9.88 -1.09
C GLY A 17 3.93 9.75 -2.58
N ARG A 18 4.91 10.04 -3.44
CA ARG A 18 4.77 9.87 -4.90
C ARG A 18 4.61 8.40 -5.27
N ILE A 19 3.55 8.05 -5.97
CA ILE A 19 3.39 6.72 -6.57
C ILE A 19 4.38 6.58 -7.73
N LEU A 20 5.32 5.64 -7.62
CA LEU A 20 6.32 5.32 -8.64
C LEU A 20 5.80 4.29 -9.63
N TRP A 21 4.99 3.34 -9.16
CA TRP A 21 4.45 2.24 -9.95
C TRP A 21 3.27 1.61 -9.21
N SER A 22 2.35 0.97 -9.95
CA SER A 22 1.21 0.25 -9.38
C SER A 22 0.88 -1.03 -10.15
N ASP A 23 0.31 -1.99 -9.43
CA ASP A 23 -0.29 -3.23 -9.93
C ASP A 23 -1.70 -3.38 -9.36
N ALA A 24 -2.54 -4.17 -10.01
CA ALA A 24 -3.81 -4.57 -9.44
C ALA A 24 -4.09 -6.05 -9.77
N SER A 25 -4.65 -6.77 -8.82
CA SER A 25 -5.15 -8.12 -9.07
C SER A 25 -6.58 -8.10 -9.64
N GLU A 26 -7.09 -9.28 -9.96
CA GLU A 26 -8.50 -9.53 -10.25
C GLU A 26 -9.29 -9.98 -9.00
N SER A 27 -8.65 -9.96 -7.82
CA SER A 27 -9.21 -10.51 -6.57
C SER A 27 -9.22 -9.46 -5.45
N PRO A 28 -10.29 -9.38 -4.64
CA PRO A 28 -10.33 -8.45 -3.50
C PRO A 28 -9.60 -8.95 -2.26
N VAL A 29 -8.99 -10.14 -2.29
CA VAL A 29 -8.38 -10.80 -1.11
C VAL A 29 -7.00 -11.40 -1.39
N ARG A 30 -6.46 -11.15 -2.58
CA ARG A 30 -5.19 -11.71 -2.99
C ARG A 30 -4.54 -10.87 -4.08
N LEU A 31 -3.24 -10.63 -3.92
CA LEU A 31 -2.32 -10.18 -4.94
C LEU A 31 -1.45 -11.36 -5.40
N PRO A 32 -1.76 -12.01 -6.53
CA PRO A 32 -0.92 -13.05 -7.07
C PRO A 32 0.51 -12.56 -7.32
N ASP A 33 1.43 -13.51 -7.30
CA ASP A 33 2.80 -13.26 -7.71
C ASP A 33 2.84 -12.72 -9.15
N SER A 34 3.69 -11.72 -9.40
CA SER A 34 3.71 -10.98 -10.66
C SER A 34 5.14 -10.66 -11.05
N ARG A 35 5.56 -11.18 -12.20
CA ARG A 35 6.88 -10.88 -12.77
C ARG A 35 7.07 -9.38 -12.96
N ALA A 36 6.07 -8.68 -13.49
CA ALA A 36 6.12 -7.24 -13.69
C ALA A 36 6.31 -6.48 -12.37
N ARG A 37 5.70 -6.94 -11.29
CA ARG A 37 5.88 -6.37 -9.95
C ARG A 37 7.31 -6.54 -9.45
N TRP A 38 7.88 -7.74 -9.59
CA TRP A 38 9.28 -7.98 -9.22
C TRP A 38 10.26 -7.15 -10.04
N GLU A 39 10.04 -7.05 -11.35
CA GLU A 39 10.87 -6.22 -12.24
C GLU A 39 10.78 -4.73 -11.86
N ALA A 40 9.57 -4.23 -11.54
CA ALA A 40 9.38 -2.85 -11.08
C ALA A 40 10.08 -2.60 -9.72
N ILE A 41 9.93 -3.50 -8.75
CA ILE A 41 10.62 -3.43 -7.45
C ILE A 41 12.12 -3.35 -7.67
N TRP A 42 12.67 -4.24 -8.50
CA TRP A 42 14.10 -4.28 -8.75
C TRP A 42 14.59 -3.03 -9.48
N ALA A 43 13.90 -2.59 -10.52
CA ALA A 43 14.28 -1.41 -11.30
C ALA A 43 14.23 -0.12 -10.45
N LEU A 44 13.27 -0.02 -9.53
CA LEU A 44 13.04 1.17 -8.69
C LEU A 44 13.68 1.07 -7.30
N ARG A 45 14.43 0.00 -7.00
CA ARG A 45 14.94 -0.33 -5.66
C ARG A 45 15.63 0.81 -4.91
N GLY A 46 16.34 1.71 -5.60
CA GLY A 46 17.01 2.85 -4.98
C GLY A 46 16.09 4.01 -4.60
N ARG A 47 14.83 4.00 -5.07
CA ARG A 47 13.87 5.11 -4.93
C ARG A 47 12.66 4.75 -4.07
N ILE A 48 12.42 3.47 -3.80
CA ILE A 48 11.28 3.01 -2.99
C ILE A 48 11.50 3.42 -1.54
N VAL A 49 10.58 4.15 -0.94
CA VAL A 49 10.62 4.41 0.52
C VAL A 49 9.56 3.60 1.25
N GLU A 50 8.47 3.27 0.54
CA GLU A 50 7.34 2.55 1.09
C GLU A 50 6.70 1.63 0.05
N ILE A 51 6.24 0.46 0.49
CA ILE A 51 5.47 -0.48 -0.32
C ILE A 51 4.11 -0.63 0.33
N ALA A 52 3.04 -0.34 -0.40
CA ALA A 52 1.69 -0.42 0.13
C ALA A 52 0.82 -1.34 -0.71
N HIS A 53 -0.16 -1.98 -0.07
CA HIS A 53 -1.25 -2.62 -0.78
C HIS A 53 -2.59 -2.42 -0.08
N SER A 54 -3.67 -2.77 -0.77
CA SER A 54 -5.02 -2.55 -0.32
C SER A 54 -5.67 -3.85 0.16
N HIS A 55 -6.49 -3.77 1.21
CA HIS A 55 -7.38 -4.83 1.66
C HIS A 55 -8.84 -4.35 1.50
N PRO A 56 -9.44 -4.49 0.30
CA PRO A 56 -10.75 -3.91 -0.02
C PRO A 56 -11.90 -4.37 0.86
N ILE A 57 -11.80 -5.59 1.39
CA ILE A 57 -12.79 -6.15 2.33
C ILE A 57 -12.23 -6.31 3.76
N GLY A 58 -11.04 -5.77 4.01
CA GLY A 58 -10.28 -6.01 5.24
C GLY A 58 -9.58 -7.39 5.25
N PRO A 59 -8.96 -7.76 6.38
CA PRO A 59 -8.86 -6.99 7.63
C PRO A 59 -7.87 -5.83 7.54
N LEU A 60 -7.96 -4.86 8.44
CA LEU A 60 -6.90 -3.87 8.66
C LEU A 60 -5.79 -4.53 9.50
N ALA A 61 -5.02 -5.44 8.88
CA ALA A 61 -3.93 -6.18 9.50
C ALA A 61 -3.03 -6.80 8.43
N PHE A 62 -1.73 -6.92 8.71
CA PHE A 62 -0.82 -7.72 7.89
C PHE A 62 -1.09 -9.21 8.11
N SER A 63 -1.24 -9.95 7.02
CA SER A 63 -1.30 -11.40 7.03
C SER A 63 0.09 -12.01 7.30
N ARG A 64 0.11 -13.33 7.52
CA ARG A 64 1.37 -14.08 7.60
C ARG A 64 2.13 -14.02 6.27
N GLU A 65 1.43 -14.08 5.15
CA GLU A 65 2.01 -14.00 3.81
C GLU A 65 2.68 -12.64 3.57
N ASP A 66 2.01 -11.55 3.97
CA ASP A 66 2.61 -10.20 3.93
C ASP A 66 3.90 -10.16 4.75
N ALA A 67 3.86 -10.66 5.99
CA ALA A 67 5.02 -10.64 6.87
C ALA A 67 6.20 -11.45 6.32
N THR A 68 5.96 -12.54 5.57
CA THR A 68 7.04 -13.29 4.91
C THR A 68 7.57 -12.55 3.68
N THR A 69 6.70 -11.93 2.88
CA THR A 69 7.09 -11.15 1.69
C THR A 69 7.87 -9.89 2.08
N MET A 70 7.44 -9.19 3.12
CA MET A 70 8.13 -8.02 3.68
C MET A 70 9.58 -8.35 4.06
N ARG A 71 9.79 -9.45 4.80
CA ARG A 71 11.12 -9.93 5.18
C ARG A 71 11.96 -10.28 3.96
N ALA A 72 11.39 -11.01 2.99
CA ALA A 72 12.09 -11.33 1.75
C ALA A 72 12.52 -10.07 0.98
N LEU A 73 11.66 -9.06 0.91
CA LEU A 73 11.95 -7.79 0.24
C LEU A 73 13.06 -7.00 0.94
N VAL A 74 12.99 -6.87 2.27
CA VAL A 74 14.03 -6.18 3.04
C VAL A 74 15.38 -6.89 2.92
N SER A 75 15.41 -8.22 3.00
CA SER A 75 16.62 -9.00 2.78
C SER A 75 17.17 -8.84 1.36
N ALA A 76 16.31 -8.88 0.33
CA ALA A 76 16.73 -8.75 -1.07
C ALA A 76 17.22 -7.34 -1.42
N LEU A 77 16.63 -6.31 -0.81
CA LEU A 77 16.96 -4.91 -1.07
C LEU A 77 18.06 -4.37 -0.15
N GLY A 78 18.43 -5.12 0.90
CA GLY A 78 19.55 -4.81 1.78
C GLY A 78 19.36 -3.54 2.62
N ARG A 79 18.12 -3.11 2.87
CA ARG A 79 17.78 -1.93 3.67
C ARG A 79 16.38 -2.05 4.28
N PRO A 80 16.14 -1.42 5.46
CA PRO A 80 14.81 -1.33 6.01
C PRO A 80 13.81 -0.66 5.05
N LEU A 81 12.55 -1.08 5.12
CA LEU A 81 11.46 -0.54 4.32
C LEU A 81 10.21 -0.31 5.15
N LEU A 82 9.46 0.74 4.80
CA LEU A 82 8.12 0.98 5.30
C LEU A 82 7.11 0.18 4.48
N PHE A 83 6.18 -0.47 5.16
CA PHE A 83 5.09 -1.20 4.54
C PHE A 83 3.75 -0.69 5.05
N SER A 84 2.76 -0.68 4.16
CA SER A 84 1.42 -0.19 4.47
C SER A 84 0.30 -1.09 3.96
N ILE A 85 -0.76 -1.14 4.75
CA ILE A 85 -2.06 -1.67 4.34
C ILE A 85 -3.08 -0.54 4.41
N VAL A 86 -3.85 -0.39 3.34
CA VAL A 86 -4.99 0.52 3.29
C VAL A 86 -6.26 -0.32 3.15
N ALA A 87 -7.16 -0.19 4.13
CA ALA A 87 -8.46 -0.83 4.14
C ALA A 87 -9.57 0.23 4.14
N PRO A 88 -10.87 -0.16 4.02
CA PRO A 88 -11.97 0.80 4.05
C PRO A 88 -12.00 1.65 5.33
N GLY A 89 -11.66 1.03 6.48
CA GLY A 89 -11.75 1.65 7.80
C GLY A 89 -10.48 2.35 8.29
N GLY A 90 -9.38 2.31 7.53
CA GLY A 90 -8.14 2.96 7.96
C GLY A 90 -6.89 2.47 7.23
N MET A 91 -5.73 2.82 7.80
CA MET A 91 -4.42 2.47 7.30
C MET A 91 -3.53 1.98 8.44
N LEU A 92 -2.71 0.97 8.16
CA LEU A 92 -1.62 0.50 9.02
C LEU A 92 -0.28 0.75 8.34
N ARG A 93 0.73 1.05 9.16
CA ARG A 93 2.14 1.13 8.77
C ARG A 93 3.01 0.26 9.66
N ARG A 94 4.03 -0.36 9.07
CA ARG A 94 5.09 -1.08 9.80
C ARG A 94 6.41 -0.92 9.09
N VAL A 95 7.48 -0.65 9.86
CA VAL A 95 8.85 -0.73 9.35
C VAL A 95 9.36 -2.15 9.56
N GLU A 96 9.94 -2.74 8.53
CA GLU A 96 10.62 -4.03 8.60
C GLU A 96 12.14 -3.80 8.47
N SER A 97 12.92 -4.44 9.34
CA SER A 97 14.37 -4.28 9.44
C SER A 97 15.12 -5.48 8.87
N ILE A 98 16.39 -5.29 8.50
CA ILE A 98 17.24 -6.38 7.97
C ILE A 98 17.61 -7.38 9.07
N ASP A 99 17.85 -6.90 10.29
CA ASP A 99 18.64 -7.60 11.30
C ASP A 99 17.94 -8.77 12.00
N GLY A 100 16.81 -9.25 11.48
CA GLY A 100 16.07 -10.40 12.03
C GLY A 100 15.54 -10.22 13.45
N GLY A 101 15.79 -9.05 14.08
CA GLY A 101 15.19 -8.63 15.34
C GLY A 101 13.68 -8.49 15.21
N GLU A 102 12.98 -8.48 16.34
CA GLU A 102 11.54 -8.30 16.36
C GLU A 102 11.16 -6.96 15.72
N ALA A 103 10.52 -7.01 14.55
CA ALA A 103 10.05 -5.81 13.88
C ALA A 103 9.04 -5.08 14.79
N PRO A 104 9.09 -3.74 14.88
CA PRO A 104 8.13 -3.00 15.69
C PRO A 104 6.69 -3.32 15.23
N PRO A 105 5.71 -3.29 16.15
CA PRO A 105 4.34 -3.59 15.81
C PRO A 105 3.80 -2.59 14.78
N ALA A 106 2.89 -3.06 13.93
CA ALA A 106 2.18 -2.18 13.01
C ALA A 106 1.40 -1.12 13.79
N ARG A 107 1.36 0.11 13.29
CA ARG A 107 0.64 1.24 13.89
C ARG A 107 -0.46 1.74 12.98
N VAL A 108 -1.60 2.07 13.58
CA VAL A 108 -2.70 2.78 12.90
C VAL A 108 -2.24 4.20 12.59
N VAL A 109 -2.51 4.65 11.37
CA VAL A 109 -2.20 6.00 10.91
C VAL A 109 -3.47 6.84 11.01
N GLU A 110 -3.48 7.84 11.90
CA GLU A 110 -4.63 8.74 12.09
C GLU A 110 -4.77 9.71 10.90
N ASP A 111 -3.66 10.38 10.58
CA ASP A 111 -3.53 11.31 9.46
C ASP A 111 -2.94 10.60 8.25
N GLU A 112 -3.84 9.93 7.54
CA GLU A 112 -3.48 9.19 6.33
C GLU A 112 -2.90 10.11 5.23
N PRO A 113 -1.80 9.70 4.58
CA PRO A 113 -1.23 10.44 3.44
C PRO A 113 -2.20 10.55 2.26
N HIS A 114 -2.06 11.61 1.45
CA HIS A 114 -2.93 11.90 0.31
C HIS A 114 -3.07 10.74 -0.70
N TRP A 115 -2.02 9.92 -0.88
CA TRP A 115 -2.03 8.80 -1.83
C TRP A 115 -2.99 7.66 -1.46
N THR A 116 -3.41 7.55 -0.19
CA THR A 116 -4.26 6.44 0.27
C THR A 116 -5.63 6.47 -0.39
N ASN A 117 -6.16 7.67 -0.67
CA ASN A 117 -7.42 7.84 -1.37
C ASN A 117 -7.36 7.36 -2.82
N ALA A 118 -6.26 7.65 -3.53
CA ALA A 118 -6.05 7.15 -4.89
C ALA A 118 -6.02 5.62 -4.91
N LEU A 119 -5.33 5.00 -3.95
CA LEU A 119 -5.29 3.55 -3.80
C LEU A 119 -6.68 2.96 -3.47
N ARG A 120 -7.46 3.58 -2.58
CA ARG A 120 -8.85 3.15 -2.31
C ARG A 120 -9.71 3.19 -3.56
N LEU A 121 -9.66 4.29 -4.30
CA LEU A 121 -10.43 4.43 -5.53
C LEU A 121 -10.03 3.39 -6.58
N ALA A 122 -8.72 3.16 -6.77
CA ALA A 122 -8.21 2.16 -7.70
C ALA A 122 -8.61 0.72 -7.32
N SER A 123 -8.77 0.47 -6.03
CA SER A 123 -9.17 -0.80 -5.42
C SER A 123 -10.70 -1.03 -5.43
N GLY A 124 -11.47 -0.04 -5.88
CA GLY A 124 -12.93 -0.09 -5.90
C GLY A 124 -13.59 0.23 -4.55
N MET A 125 -12.80 0.54 -3.52
CA MET A 125 -13.31 0.98 -2.22
C MET A 125 -13.95 2.37 -2.31
N GLN A 126 -14.77 2.69 -1.31
CA GLN A 126 -15.14 4.09 -1.03
C GLN A 126 -13.91 4.82 -0.46
N ALA A 127 -13.79 6.12 -0.75
CA ALA A 127 -12.77 6.96 -0.12
C ALA A 127 -12.95 6.94 1.40
N ALA A 128 -11.84 7.10 2.15
CA ALA A 128 -11.93 7.20 3.59
C ALA A 128 -12.81 8.40 3.97
N ARG A 129 -13.71 8.15 4.91
CA ARG A 129 -14.50 9.20 5.52
C ARG A 129 -13.78 9.70 6.77
N ASP A 130 -13.81 11.00 7.01
CA ASP A 130 -13.37 11.57 8.28
C ASP A 130 -14.34 11.17 9.41
N LYS A 131 -14.01 11.57 10.65
CA LYS A 131 -14.85 11.31 11.84
C LYS A 131 -16.28 11.89 11.72
N SER A 132 -16.53 12.77 10.77
CA SER A 132 -17.84 13.39 10.47
C SER A 132 -18.58 12.73 9.31
N GLY A 133 -17.99 11.73 8.65
CA GLY A 133 -18.58 11.03 7.52
C GLY A 133 -18.31 11.66 6.14
N ARG A 134 -17.52 12.73 6.05
CA ARG A 134 -17.14 13.38 4.77
C ARG A 134 -15.95 12.70 4.13
N ALA A 135 -15.91 12.62 2.79
CA ALA A 135 -14.74 12.10 2.09
C ALA A 135 -13.52 13.01 2.38
N LYS A 136 -12.38 12.44 2.76
CA LYS A 136 -11.12 13.20 2.84
C LYS A 136 -10.78 13.68 1.42
N ASP A 137 -10.57 14.99 1.24
CA ASP A 137 -10.42 15.62 -0.07
C ASP A 137 -9.34 14.95 -0.95
N LEU A 138 -9.66 14.80 -2.24
CA LEU A 138 -8.77 14.26 -3.26
C LEU A 138 -7.84 15.37 -3.77
N VAL A 139 -6.67 15.55 -3.18
CA VAL A 139 -5.64 16.40 -3.77
C VAL A 139 -4.81 15.54 -4.73
N PHE A 140 -5.11 15.65 -6.02
CA PHE A 140 -4.18 15.20 -7.06
C PHE A 140 -3.16 16.32 -7.27
N PRO A 141 -1.84 16.05 -7.27
CA PRO A 141 -0.89 17.04 -7.74
C PRO A 141 -1.21 17.35 -9.21
N GLU A 142 -1.43 18.62 -9.52
CA GLU A 142 -1.59 19.08 -10.90
C GLU A 142 -0.38 18.60 -11.71
N THR A 143 -0.63 17.92 -12.81
CA THR A 143 0.39 17.66 -13.81
C THR A 143 0.77 19.00 -14.43
N GLU A 144 1.90 19.58 -14.02
CA GLU A 144 2.51 20.67 -14.76
C GLU A 144 2.78 20.20 -16.20
N LYS A 145 2.28 20.99 -17.16
CA LYS A 145 2.51 20.84 -18.61
C LYS A 145 3.81 21.52 -19.02
#